data_AF-A0A0K2RI19-F1
#
_entry.id   AF-A0A0K2RI19-F1
#
_cell.length_a   1.000
_cell.length_b   1.000
_cell.length_c   1.000
_cell.angle_alpha   90.00
_cell.angle_beta   90.00
_cell.angle_gamma   90.00
#
_symmetry.space_group_name_H-M   'P 1'
#
loop_
_entity.id
_entity.type
_entity.pdbx_description
1 polymer ?
#
loop_
_entity_poly.entity_id
_entity_poly.type
_entity_poly.pdbx_seq_one_letter_code
_entity_poly.pdbx_strand_id
1 'polypeptide(L)'
;MNEKKAKGGQDLSPEEQAHFRALGEWAETADIGPDARITKASGQGAGRALLEAALGSPEAVKRAVGKPSLSSSGTSPSRTIRLPKDMDAQLVARSEIEHRKPSEILREALAQYLAKAS
;
A
#
# COMPACT_ATOMS: atom_id res chain seq x y z
N MET A 1 -26.44 3.80 11.80
CA MET A 1 -25.70 2.53 11.91
C MET A 1 -25.25 2.17 10.51
N ASN A 2 -24.09 2.69 10.06
CA ASN A 2 -23.65 2.53 8.67
C ASN A 2 -22.41 1.64 8.62
N GLU A 3 -22.62 0.43 8.13
CA GLU A 3 -21.58 -0.53 7.79
C GLU A 3 -20.76 0.01 6.61
N LYS A 4 -19.59 0.58 6.88
CA LYS A 4 -18.54 0.71 5.86
C LYS A 4 -17.88 -0.66 5.69
N LYS A 5 -18.53 -1.57 4.96
CA LYS A 5 -17.82 -2.72 4.39
C LYS A 5 -16.83 -2.19 3.36
N ALA A 6 -15.56 -2.54 3.53
CA ALA A 6 -14.48 -2.20 2.62
C ALA A 6 -14.85 -2.66 1.20
N LYS A 7 -14.92 -1.72 0.25
CA LYS A 7 -14.99 -2.01 -1.20
C LYS A 7 -13.62 -2.50 -1.71
N GLY A 8 -13.08 -3.56 -1.11
CA GLY A 8 -11.74 -4.06 -1.40
C GLY A 8 -11.60 -4.88 -2.70
N GLY A 9 -12.56 -4.79 -3.62
CA GLY A 9 -12.52 -5.58 -4.86
C GLY A 9 -13.61 -5.27 -5.90
N GLN A 10 -14.32 -4.14 -5.78
CA GLN A 10 -15.47 -3.84 -6.67
C GLN A 10 -15.11 -3.01 -7.91
N ASP A 11 -13.89 -2.46 -8.00
CA ASP A 11 -13.44 -1.62 -9.13
C ASP A 11 -12.23 -2.24 -9.85
N LEU A 12 -12.17 -3.57 -9.95
CA LEU A 12 -11.15 -4.25 -10.74
C LEU A 12 -11.62 -4.36 -12.18
N SER A 13 -10.79 -3.93 -13.13
CA SER A 13 -11.04 -4.14 -14.55
C SER A 13 -11.19 -5.65 -14.84
N PRO A 14 -11.87 -6.03 -15.95
CA PRO A 14 -12.00 -7.43 -16.33
C PRO A 14 -10.63 -8.15 -16.46
N GLU A 15 -9.60 -7.43 -16.90
CA GLU A 15 -8.23 -7.94 -17.01
C GLU A 15 -7.61 -8.21 -15.64
N GLU A 16 -7.77 -7.31 -14.68
CA GLU A 16 -7.29 -7.52 -13.31
C GLU A 16 -8.04 -8.66 -12.62
N GLN A 17 -9.34 -8.79 -12.83
CA GLN A 17 -10.12 -9.91 -12.30
C GLN A 17 -9.65 -11.25 -12.88
N ALA A 18 -9.36 -11.30 -14.18
CA ALA A 18 -8.81 -12.49 -14.83
C ALA A 18 -7.40 -12.81 -14.31
N HIS A 19 -6.55 -11.78 -14.13
CA HIS A 19 -5.21 -11.94 -13.56
C HIS A 19 -5.27 -12.51 -12.13
N PHE A 20 -6.08 -11.94 -11.25
CA PHE A 20 -6.21 -12.43 -9.88
C PHE A 20 -6.82 -13.82 -9.80
N ARG A 21 -7.75 -14.16 -10.69
CA ARG A 21 -8.29 -15.53 -10.78
C ARG A 21 -7.21 -16.51 -11.20
N ALA A 22 -6.45 -16.21 -12.24
CA ALA A 22 -5.34 -17.04 -12.70
C ALA A 22 -4.26 -17.18 -11.61
N LEU A 23 -3.98 -16.10 -10.86
CA LEU A 23 -3.06 -16.13 -9.73
C LEU A 23 -3.56 -17.03 -8.60
N GLY A 24 -4.87 -16.99 -8.31
CA GLY A 24 -5.52 -17.85 -7.33
C GLY A 24 -5.49 -19.31 -7.74
N GLU A 25 -5.89 -19.62 -8.98
CA GLU A 25 -5.81 -20.97 -9.54
C GLU A 25 -4.38 -21.52 -9.49
N TRP A 26 -3.39 -20.71 -9.88
CA TRP A 26 -1.98 -21.07 -9.72
C TRP A 26 -1.62 -21.33 -8.26
N ALA A 27 -1.99 -20.47 -7.31
CA ALA A 27 -1.62 -20.65 -5.91
C ALA A 27 -2.23 -21.93 -5.29
N GLU A 28 -3.47 -22.27 -5.66
CA GLU A 28 -4.16 -23.48 -5.17
C GLU A 28 -3.65 -24.77 -5.83
N THR A 29 -3.10 -24.67 -7.04
CA THR A 29 -2.61 -25.82 -7.83
C THR A 29 -1.10 -25.88 -7.99
N ALA A 30 -0.37 -24.91 -7.43
CA ALA A 30 1.07 -24.81 -7.54
C ALA A 30 1.70 -26.03 -6.90
N ASP A 31 2.24 -26.90 -7.74
CA ASP A 31 3.10 -27.98 -7.29
C ASP A 31 4.43 -27.39 -6.85
N ILE A 32 4.74 -27.57 -5.57
CA ILE A 32 6.03 -27.24 -5.01
C ILE A 32 6.93 -28.40 -5.44
N GLY A 33 7.47 -28.29 -6.66
CA GLY A 33 8.09 -29.39 -7.41
C GLY A 33 9.08 -30.25 -6.62
N PRO A 34 9.43 -31.44 -7.12
CA PRO A 34 10.02 -32.52 -6.31
C PRO A 34 11.33 -32.17 -5.58
N ASP A 35 12.08 -31.19 -6.07
CA ASP A 35 13.34 -30.73 -5.49
C ASP A 35 13.20 -29.52 -4.56
N ALA A 36 11.99 -29.04 -4.32
CA ALA A 36 11.73 -27.87 -3.53
C ALA A 36 12.07 -28.10 -2.05
N ARG A 37 12.98 -27.28 -1.52
CA ARG A 37 13.39 -27.32 -0.12
C ARG A 37 12.52 -26.39 0.71
N ILE A 38 11.45 -26.92 1.29
CA ILE A 38 10.61 -26.19 2.22
C ILE A 38 11.30 -26.14 3.58
N THR A 39 11.83 -24.97 3.93
CA THR A 39 12.40 -24.74 5.26
C THR A 39 11.41 -23.94 6.11
N LYS A 40 11.08 -24.47 7.29
CA LYS A 40 10.27 -23.77 8.28
C LYS A 40 11.21 -23.21 9.34
N ALA A 41 11.20 -21.90 9.51
CA ALA A 41 11.92 -21.24 10.59
C ALA A 41 10.94 -20.90 11.71
N SER A 42 11.14 -21.49 12.89
CA SER A 42 10.43 -21.15 14.11
C SER A 42 11.24 -20.10 14.88
N GLY A 43 10.63 -18.95 15.17
CA GLY A 43 11.28 -17.89 15.92
C GLY A 43 10.69 -16.51 15.64
N GLN A 44 10.73 -15.64 16.66
CA GLN A 44 10.32 -14.24 16.50
C GLN A 44 11.24 -13.57 15.47
N GLY A 45 10.67 -13.03 14.38
CA GLY A 45 11.43 -12.36 13.31
C GLY A 45 11.89 -13.27 12.17
N ALA A 46 11.66 -14.58 12.22
CA ALA A 46 12.06 -15.52 11.16
C ALA A 46 11.49 -15.16 9.78
N GLY A 47 10.22 -14.74 9.72
CA GLY A 47 9.60 -14.26 8.48
C GLY A 47 10.25 -12.99 7.95
N ARG A 48 10.68 -12.07 8.83
CA ARG A 48 11.37 -10.85 8.41
C ARG A 48 12.75 -11.18 7.83
N ALA A 49 13.51 -12.07 8.48
CA ALA A 49 14.81 -12.52 7.97
C ALA A 49 14.70 -13.20 6.60
N LEU A 50 13.66 -14.00 6.39
CA LEU A 50 13.38 -14.62 5.08
C LEU A 50 13.09 -13.57 4.00
N LEU A 51 12.30 -12.55 4.32
CA LEU A 51 12.04 -11.43 3.41
C LEU A 51 13.30 -10.62 3.14
N GLU A 52 14.17 -10.42 4.14
CA GLU A 52 15.44 -9.68 3.97
C GLU A 52 16.39 -10.44 3.03
N ALA A 53 16.46 -11.77 3.16
CA ALA A 53 17.22 -12.62 2.25
C ALA A 53 16.67 -12.59 0.80
N ALA A 54 15.34 -12.57 0.64
CA ALA A 54 14.70 -12.55 -0.68
C ALA A 54 14.75 -11.17 -1.37
N LEU A 55 14.56 -10.09 -0.60
CA LEU A 55 14.48 -8.71 -1.12
C LEU A 55 15.84 -7.98 -1.06
N GLY A 56 16.86 -8.58 -0.47
CA GLY A 56 18.25 -8.12 -0.49
C GLY A 56 18.60 -6.99 0.48
N SER A 57 17.63 -6.39 1.18
CA SER A 57 17.92 -5.42 2.26
C SER A 57 16.76 -5.22 3.25
N PRO A 58 17.05 -4.84 4.52
CA PRO A 58 16.03 -4.45 5.50
C PRO A 58 15.10 -3.34 5.02
N GLU A 59 15.62 -2.43 4.19
CA GLU A 59 14.89 -1.29 3.66
C GLU A 59 13.94 -1.68 2.54
N ALA A 60 14.34 -2.63 1.68
CA ALA A 60 13.44 -3.24 0.71
C ALA A 60 12.29 -3.98 1.40
N VAL A 61 12.57 -4.71 2.48
CA VAL A 61 11.53 -5.35 3.31
C VAL A 61 10.62 -4.30 3.94
N LYS A 62 11.17 -3.27 4.57
CA LYS A 62 10.36 -2.20 5.19
C LYS A 62 9.45 -1.49 4.18
N ARG A 63 9.90 -1.34 2.93
CA ARG A 63 9.10 -0.80 1.83
C ARG A 63 8.02 -1.78 1.35
N ALA A 64 8.32 -3.07 1.32
CA ALA A 64 7.42 -4.12 0.81
C ALA A 64 6.33 -4.56 1.80
N VAL A 65 6.65 -4.67 3.10
CA VAL A 65 5.73 -5.18 4.14
C VAL A 65 5.29 -4.13 5.18
N GLY A 66 5.77 -2.88 5.09
CA GLY A 66 5.45 -1.81 6.04
C GLY A 66 4.67 -0.64 5.44
N LYS A 67 4.17 0.25 6.30
CA LYS A 67 3.86 1.64 5.93
C LYS A 67 5.18 2.43 6.04
N PRO A 68 5.93 2.65 4.94
CA PRO A 68 7.17 3.40 5.02
C PRO A 68 6.91 4.79 5.58
N SER A 69 7.84 5.28 6.39
CA SER A 69 7.79 6.66 6.87
C SER A 69 7.96 7.61 5.69
N LEU A 70 7.30 8.76 5.79
CA LEU A 70 7.54 9.94 4.96
C LEU A 70 8.67 10.82 5.52
N SER A 71 9.32 10.41 6.62
CA SER A 71 10.49 11.03 7.24
C SER A 71 11.68 10.07 7.29
N SER A 72 12.87 10.57 7.67
CA SER A 72 14.10 9.78 7.82
C SER A 72 14.00 8.62 8.82
N SER A 73 13.05 8.67 9.77
CA SER A 73 12.84 7.61 10.77
C SER A 73 11.42 7.58 11.32
N GLY A 74 10.99 6.40 11.81
CA GLY A 74 9.73 6.22 12.56
C GLY A 74 8.50 5.94 11.68
N THR A 75 7.31 6.18 12.23
CA THR A 75 6.03 6.16 11.50
C THR A 75 5.53 7.59 11.37
N SER A 76 5.07 7.98 10.19
CA SER A 76 4.53 9.33 10.00
C SER A 76 3.21 9.51 10.75
N PRO A 77 3.01 10.64 11.45
CA PRO A 77 1.76 10.92 12.11
C PRO A 77 0.62 11.02 11.09
N SER A 78 -0.54 10.47 11.44
CA SER A 78 -1.75 10.57 10.64
C SER A 78 -2.72 11.55 11.27
N ARG A 79 -3.40 12.35 10.43
CA ARG A 79 -4.47 13.26 10.84
C ARG A 79 -5.68 13.05 9.93
N THR A 80 -6.86 12.95 10.54
CA THR A 80 -8.14 12.92 9.82
C THR A 80 -8.70 14.33 9.75
N ILE A 81 -8.98 14.80 8.54
CA ILE A 81 -9.58 16.12 8.28
C ILE A 81 -10.93 15.93 7.59
N ARG A 82 -11.90 16.78 7.93
CA ARG A 82 -13.19 16.84 7.23
C ARG A 82 -13.13 17.92 6.16
N LEU A 83 -13.57 17.59 4.96
CA LEU A 83 -13.61 18.50 3.83
C LEU A 83 -15.07 18.77 3.43
N PRO A 84 -15.42 19.98 2.96
CA PRO A 84 -16.65 20.20 2.23
C PRO A 84 -16.73 19.26 1.01
N LYS A 85 -17.93 18.82 0.66
CA LYS A 85 -18.16 17.84 -0.41
C LYS A 85 -17.54 18.27 -1.74
N ASP A 86 -17.73 19.54 -2.11
CA ASP A 86 -17.24 20.06 -3.38
C ASP A 86 -15.71 20.13 -3.42
N MET A 87 -15.08 20.36 -2.27
CA MET A 87 -13.62 20.39 -2.14
C MET A 87 -13.02 18.99 -2.25
N ASP A 88 -13.69 17.98 -1.68
CA ASP A 88 -13.29 16.58 -1.84
C ASP A 88 -13.39 16.14 -3.31
N ALA A 89 -14.48 16.52 -4.00
CA ALA A 89 -14.65 16.23 -5.42
C ALA A 89 -13.54 16.87 -6.29
N GLN A 90 -13.16 18.12 -6.00
CA GLN A 90 -12.05 18.79 -6.68
C GLN A 90 -10.70 18.10 -6.43
N LEU A 91 -10.47 17.62 -5.20
CA LEU A 91 -9.25 16.88 -4.85
C LEU A 91 -9.18 15.55 -5.59
N VAL A 92 -10.29 14.81 -5.69
CA VAL A 92 -10.36 13.55 -6.44
C VAL A 92 -10.10 13.80 -7.92
N ALA A 93 -10.79 14.76 -8.55
CA ALA A 93 -10.57 15.09 -9.96
C ALA A 93 -9.11 15.47 -10.26
N ARG A 94 -8.48 16.25 -9.39
CA ARG A 94 -7.06 16.59 -9.52
C ARG A 94 -6.16 15.37 -9.38
N SER A 95 -6.47 14.46 -8.45
CA SER A 95 -5.71 13.23 -8.23
C SER A 95 -5.69 12.32 -9.46
N GLU A 96 -6.81 12.27 -10.18
CA GLU A 96 -6.94 11.51 -11.42
C GLU A 96 -6.14 12.14 -12.56
N ILE A 97 -6.22 13.47 -12.73
CA ILE A 97 -5.48 14.21 -13.76
C ILE A 97 -3.96 14.11 -13.54
N GLU A 98 -3.50 14.24 -12.29
CA GLU A 98 -2.08 14.23 -11.97
C GLU A 98 -1.51 12.80 -11.78
N HIS A 99 -2.36 11.77 -11.79
CA HIS A 99 -2.00 10.40 -11.42
C HIS A 99 -1.27 10.31 -10.06
N ARG A 100 -1.71 11.12 -9.10
CA ARG A 100 -1.11 11.24 -7.76
C ARG A 100 -2.12 10.90 -6.69
N LYS A 101 -1.65 10.49 -5.51
CA LYS A 101 -2.59 10.22 -4.40
C LYS A 101 -3.13 11.52 -3.81
N PRO A 102 -4.42 11.60 -3.42
CA PRO A 102 -4.98 12.77 -2.72
C PRO A 102 -4.15 13.23 -1.53
N SER A 103 -3.58 12.28 -0.77
CA SER A 103 -2.72 12.57 0.38
C SER A 103 -1.39 13.24 0.03
N GLU A 104 -0.88 13.04 -1.18
CA GLU A 104 0.35 13.68 -1.66
C GLU A 104 0.06 15.14 -2.04
N ILE A 105 -1.03 15.36 -2.76
CA ILE A 105 -1.51 16.70 -3.14
C ILE A 105 -1.78 17.54 -1.88
N LEU A 106 -2.51 16.97 -0.90
CA LEU A 106 -2.79 17.66 0.38
C LEU A 106 -1.52 18.01 1.15
N ARG A 107 -0.53 17.11 1.17
CA ARG A 107 0.74 17.34 1.87
C ARG A 107 1.53 18.46 1.21
N GLU A 108 1.59 18.47 -0.12
CA GLU A 108 2.24 19.52 -0.89
C GLU A 108 1.56 20.88 -0.67
N ALA A 109 0.23 20.93 -0.77
CA ALA A 109 -0.53 22.16 -0.54
C ALA A 109 -0.30 22.70 0.89
N LEU A 110 -0.29 21.83 1.89
CA LEU A 110 0.00 22.21 3.27
C LEU A 110 1.44 22.72 3.43
N ALA A 111 2.43 22.07 2.81
CA ALA A 111 3.81 22.53 2.85
C ALA A 111 3.97 23.92 2.22
N GLN A 112 3.34 24.15 1.06
CA GLN A 112 3.32 25.47 0.40
C GLN A 112 2.63 26.53 1.25
N TYR A 113 1.51 26.19 1.90
CA TYR A 113 0.80 27.11 2.79
C TYR A 113 1.67 27.52 3.99
N LEU A 114 2.30 26.53 4.66
CA LEU A 114 3.16 26.79 5.82
C LEU A 114 4.40 27.62 5.45
N ALA A 115 5.02 27.36 4.29
CA ALA A 115 6.18 28.13 3.82
C ALA A 115 5.84 29.59 3.45
N LYS A 116 4.59 29.89 3.10
CA LYS A 116 4.11 31.26 2.85
C LYS A 116 3.67 31.98 4.12
N ALA A 117 3.28 31.23 5.14
CA ALA A 117 2.81 31.75 6.42
C ALA A 117 3.94 32.00 7.44
N SER A 118 5.14 31.51 7.16
CA SER A 118 6.39 31.78 7.90
C SER A 118 7.11 33.01 7.36
#